data_AF-A0A1I2ATY0-F1
#
_entry.id   AF-A0A1I2ATY0-F1
#
_cell.length_a   1.000
_cell.length_b   1.000
_cell.length_c   1.000
_cell.angle_alpha   90.00
_cell.angle_beta   90.00
_cell.angle_gamma   90.00
#
_symmetry.space_group_name_H-M   'P 1'
#
loop_
_entity.id
_entity.type
_entity.pdbx_description
1 polymer ?
#
loop_
_entity_poly.entity_id
_entity_poly.type
_entity_poly.pdbx_seq_one_letter_code
_entity_poly.pdbx_strand_id
1 'polypeptide(L)'
;MTQLEDLRDSDEVIKLVNEQLENCLKKIEKEIAMIFYRFSENNEIDYDLAIKLLTGKEYIKFKRELTEYMELIDTPNILLELNTLAARSRISRLEQSFFEIQKHIDGVFQFTDEKVERLLYESTKSNYYKTLFDVSVASGVTVKNLNVLSKAEIVKEFAKPWSGKNFSERIWKNRTLLKDTLEEIIIQSAIQGVDTEDAIDKITKKIDVSKKAAATLIYTEQAYFSGLGTKKAYEAMNVQKYIYIATLDIKTSDTCRELDHEIFSVSEAQAGVNYPPMHPRCRSATAPYTGKLEGTRTARDKDGNEVKVDKSLNYHEWYKKYVESNPEYLIEEKKWKNRHSDKKQLEKYRKLSNKVPRKLEDFQNIKYNESRRMNLQLLASKDLLKQTDKQIAKGIKSNIKQIEKHKAKVLNPHLFDPEFNNYTDKHKEGLVRHWKKEIKTFEKNIEDSIEELEKRGVDVSEWKNK
;
A
#
# COMPACT_ATOMS: atom_id res chain seq x y z
N MET A 1 18.20 17.82 -11.75
CA MET A 1 18.85 17.21 -10.56
C MET A 1 18.05 17.47 -9.28
N THR A 2 17.34 18.61 -9.17
CA THR A 2 16.60 19.05 -7.96
C THR A 2 15.46 18.14 -7.51
N GLN A 3 14.67 17.60 -8.44
CA GLN A 3 13.54 16.73 -8.07
C GLN A 3 13.93 15.44 -7.35
N LEU A 4 15.16 14.98 -7.52
CA LEU A 4 15.65 13.77 -6.87
C LEU A 4 16.04 14.03 -5.41
N GLU A 5 16.71 15.16 -5.16
CA GLU A 5 17.03 15.64 -3.81
C GLU A 5 15.73 15.86 -3.04
N ASP A 6 14.81 16.60 -3.65
CA ASP A 6 13.45 16.86 -3.15
C ASP A 6 12.66 15.57 -2.79
N LEU A 7 12.75 14.54 -3.65
CA LEU A 7 12.13 13.24 -3.38
C LEU A 7 12.81 12.49 -2.24
N ARG A 8 14.15 12.54 -2.14
CA ARG A 8 14.90 11.91 -1.04
C ARG A 8 14.60 12.58 0.30
N ASP A 9 14.52 13.91 0.33
CA ASP A 9 14.17 14.67 1.52
C ASP A 9 12.72 14.36 1.95
N SER A 10 11.81 14.25 0.98
CA SER A 10 10.45 13.76 1.24
C SER A 10 10.43 12.35 1.81
N ASP A 11 11.21 11.43 1.24
CA ASP A 11 11.31 10.04 1.70
C ASP A 11 11.81 9.96 3.15
N GLU A 12 12.78 10.79 3.53
CA GLU A 12 13.29 10.87 4.90
C GLU A 12 12.21 11.36 5.87
N VAL A 13 11.49 12.45 5.54
CA VAL A 13 10.39 12.94 6.38
C VAL A 13 9.26 11.91 6.48
N ILE A 14 8.91 11.24 5.37
CA ILE A 14 7.90 10.17 5.36
C ILE A 14 8.32 9.01 6.26
N LYS A 15 9.61 8.63 6.23
CA LYS A 15 10.15 7.58 7.11
C LYS A 15 9.96 7.97 8.58
N LEU A 16 10.36 9.18 8.96
CA LEU A 16 10.20 9.68 10.34
C LEU A 16 8.73 9.71 10.78
N VAL A 17 7.82 10.18 9.91
CA VAL A 17 6.38 10.21 10.19
C VAL A 17 5.82 8.80 10.35
N ASN A 18 6.24 7.85 9.52
CA ASN A 18 5.82 6.46 9.63
C ASN A 18 6.31 5.82 10.93
N GLU A 19 7.55 6.09 11.35
CA GLU A 19 8.09 5.65 12.64
C GLU A 19 7.29 6.22 13.82
N GLN A 20 6.89 7.49 13.75
CA GLN A 20 6.04 8.11 14.78
C GLN A 20 4.63 7.49 14.81
N LEU A 21 4.03 7.20 13.66
CA LEU A 21 2.75 6.50 13.58
C LEU A 21 2.84 5.06 14.11
N GLU A 22 3.96 4.35 13.89
CA GLU A 22 4.19 3.01 14.46
C GLU A 22 4.38 3.05 15.97
N ASN A 23 5.12 4.04 16.48
CA ASN A 23 5.25 4.24 17.92
C ASN A 23 3.90 4.62 18.55
N CYS A 24 3.08 5.39 17.85
CA CYS A 24 1.71 5.70 18.28
C CYS A 24 0.84 4.43 18.32
N LEU A 25 0.89 3.57 17.29
CA LEU A 25 0.20 2.27 17.30
C LEU A 25 0.57 1.45 18.54
N LYS A 26 1.87 1.28 18.82
CA LYS A 26 2.34 0.53 20.00
C LYS A 26 1.82 1.10 21.32
N LYS A 27 1.67 2.42 21.41
CA LYS A 27 1.11 3.07 22.60
C LYS A 27 -0.40 2.84 22.68
N ILE A 28 -1.12 2.96 21.57
CA ILE A 28 -2.56 2.68 21.50
C ILE A 28 -2.85 1.22 21.88
N GLU A 29 -2.06 0.26 21.38
CA GLU A 29 -2.17 -1.16 21.76
C GLU A 29 -2.00 -1.36 23.27
N LYS A 30 -1.04 -0.67 23.89
CA LYS A 30 -0.85 -0.70 25.35
C LYS A 30 -2.01 -0.07 26.09
N GLU A 31 -2.54 1.06 25.65
CA GLU A 31 -3.69 1.71 26.26
C GLU A 31 -4.92 0.80 26.19
N ILE A 32 -5.13 0.13 25.05
CA ILE A 32 -6.20 -0.85 24.89
C ILE A 32 -6.00 -2.03 25.85
N ALA A 33 -4.78 -2.59 25.94
CA ALA A 33 -4.49 -3.66 26.89
C ALA A 33 -4.69 -3.23 28.36
N MET A 34 -4.35 -1.98 28.70
CA MET A 34 -4.56 -1.42 30.04
C MET A 34 -6.05 -1.29 30.41
N ILE A 35 -6.94 -1.08 29.43
CA ILE A 35 -8.39 -1.11 29.68
C ILE A 35 -8.80 -2.48 30.26
N PHE A 36 -8.31 -3.57 29.67
CA PHE A 36 -8.60 -4.94 30.12
C PHE A 36 -7.91 -5.27 31.45
N TYR A 37 -6.63 -4.91 31.60
CA TYR A 37 -5.86 -5.17 32.81
C TYR A 37 -6.46 -4.47 34.04
N ARG A 38 -6.81 -3.18 33.92
CA ARG A 38 -7.42 -2.43 35.04
C ARG A 38 -8.84 -2.89 35.35
N PHE A 39 -9.54 -3.51 34.39
CA PHE A 39 -10.81 -4.16 34.67
C PHE A 39 -10.62 -5.43 35.50
N SER A 40 -9.58 -6.22 35.21
CA SER A 40 -9.20 -7.40 36.00
C SER A 40 -8.89 -7.04 37.46
N GLU A 41 -7.93 -6.15 37.68
CA GLU A 41 -7.46 -5.76 39.02
C GLU A 41 -8.57 -5.20 39.93
N ASN A 42 -9.39 -4.28 39.41
CA ASN A 42 -10.41 -3.60 40.22
C ASN A 42 -11.61 -4.48 40.57
N ASN A 43 -11.79 -5.61 39.89
CA ASN A 43 -12.86 -6.56 40.19
C ASN A 43 -12.32 -7.83 40.85
N GLU A 44 -11.02 -7.87 41.19
CA GLU A 44 -10.34 -9.04 41.78
C GLU A 44 -10.56 -10.32 40.95
N ILE A 45 -10.70 -10.16 39.64
CA ILE A 45 -10.92 -11.27 38.69
C ILE A 45 -9.65 -11.50 37.89
N ASP A 46 -9.42 -12.76 37.52
CA ASP A 46 -8.31 -13.14 36.66
C ASP A 46 -8.34 -12.42 35.30
N TYR A 47 -7.17 -12.17 34.70
CA TYR A 47 -7.06 -11.43 33.45
C TYR A 47 -7.76 -12.15 32.27
N ASP A 48 -7.70 -13.49 32.23
CA ASP A 48 -8.41 -14.26 31.20
C ASP A 48 -9.93 -14.23 31.45
N LEU A 49 -10.34 -14.16 32.71
CA LEU A 49 -11.74 -13.98 33.10
C LEU A 49 -12.24 -12.55 32.76
N ALA A 50 -11.40 -11.53 32.93
CA ALA A 50 -11.68 -10.15 32.51
C ALA A 50 -11.84 -10.02 31.00
N ILE A 51 -10.99 -10.70 30.21
CA ILE A 51 -11.16 -10.79 28.75
C ILE A 51 -12.50 -11.44 28.43
N LYS A 52 -12.79 -12.64 28.96
CA LYS A 52 -14.07 -13.35 28.70
C LYS A 52 -15.31 -12.55 29.10
N LEU A 53 -15.26 -11.85 30.24
CA LEU A 53 -16.36 -11.01 30.72
C LEU A 53 -16.53 -9.72 29.92
N LEU A 54 -15.53 -9.28 29.16
CA LEU A 54 -15.61 -8.10 28.30
C LEU A 54 -15.81 -8.43 26.81
N THR A 55 -15.51 -9.66 26.36
CA THR A 55 -15.53 -10.06 24.94
C THR A 55 -16.44 -11.27 24.64
N GLY A 56 -17.02 -11.93 25.65
CA GLY A 56 -17.76 -13.20 25.46
C GLY A 56 -19.29 -13.07 25.42
N LYS A 57 -19.97 -14.14 24.94
CA LYS A 57 -21.43 -14.34 25.15
C LYS A 57 -21.82 -14.37 26.63
N GLU A 58 -20.86 -14.66 27.51
CA GLU A 58 -20.98 -14.58 28.96
C GLU A 58 -21.15 -13.15 29.47
N TYR A 59 -20.67 -12.11 28.78
CA TYR A 59 -21.01 -10.73 29.10
C TYR A 59 -22.50 -10.44 28.90
N ILE A 60 -23.08 -10.95 27.80
CA ILE A 60 -24.52 -10.83 27.50
C ILE A 60 -25.32 -11.60 28.56
N LYS A 61 -24.84 -12.76 28.98
CA LYS A 61 -25.45 -13.57 30.04
C LYS A 61 -25.33 -12.93 31.42
N PHE A 62 -24.15 -12.43 31.79
CA PHE A 62 -23.90 -11.67 33.02
C PHE A 62 -24.76 -10.41 33.05
N LYS A 63 -24.89 -9.66 31.96
CA LYS A 63 -25.79 -8.51 31.85
C LYS A 63 -27.24 -8.93 32.11
N ARG A 64 -27.65 -10.09 31.60
CA ARG A 64 -29.00 -10.65 31.78
C ARG A 64 -29.23 -11.16 33.22
N GLU A 65 -28.26 -11.86 33.81
CA GLU A 65 -28.26 -12.34 35.20
C GLU A 65 -28.18 -11.18 36.20
N LEU A 66 -27.43 -10.11 35.90
CA LEU A 66 -27.46 -8.87 36.67
C LEU A 66 -28.86 -8.26 36.61
N THR A 67 -29.47 -8.20 35.42
CA THR A 67 -30.84 -7.67 35.26
C THR A 67 -31.83 -8.48 36.10
N GLU A 68 -31.71 -9.82 36.12
CA GLU A 68 -32.51 -10.73 36.96
C GLU A 68 -32.21 -10.58 38.46
N TYR A 69 -30.95 -10.42 38.88
CA TYR A 69 -30.56 -10.14 40.28
C TYR A 69 -31.02 -8.75 40.74
N MET A 70 -31.15 -7.81 39.81
CA MET A 70 -31.58 -6.42 40.04
C MET A 70 -33.11 -6.28 40.10
N GLU A 71 -33.87 -7.21 39.53
CA GLU A 71 -35.33 -7.33 39.72
C GLU A 71 -35.70 -7.73 41.18
N LEU A 72 -34.75 -8.27 41.95
CA LEU A 72 -34.92 -8.64 43.35
C LEU A 72 -34.69 -7.47 44.33
N ILE A 73 -34.21 -6.32 43.85
CA ILE A 73 -33.91 -5.13 44.68
C ILE A 73 -35.09 -4.16 44.59
N ASP A 74 -35.94 -4.13 45.61
CA ASP A 74 -37.25 -3.44 45.65
C ASP A 74 -37.17 -1.90 45.79
N THR A 75 -36.11 -1.25 45.29
CA THR A 75 -35.91 0.21 45.43
C THR A 75 -35.40 0.87 44.14
N PRO A 76 -36.27 1.55 43.37
CA PRO A 76 -35.91 2.18 42.09
C PRO A 76 -34.79 3.22 42.15
N ASN A 77 -34.60 3.89 43.30
CA ASN A 77 -33.54 4.90 43.47
C ASN A 77 -32.14 4.28 43.56
N ILE A 78 -32.00 3.17 44.28
CA ILE A 78 -30.72 2.46 44.43
C ILE A 78 -30.31 1.85 43.08
N LEU A 79 -31.28 1.38 42.31
CA LEU A 79 -31.09 0.88 40.94
C LEU A 79 -30.53 1.98 40.01
N LEU A 80 -31.11 3.18 40.04
CA LEU A 80 -30.64 4.29 39.21
C LEU A 80 -29.25 4.76 39.64
N GLU A 81 -28.98 4.81 40.94
CA GLU A 81 -27.72 5.27 41.51
C GLU A 81 -26.56 4.30 41.22
N LEU A 82 -26.74 2.99 41.41
CA LEU A 82 -25.74 1.98 41.05
C LEU A 82 -25.50 1.90 39.54
N ASN A 83 -26.55 1.97 38.72
CA ASN A 83 -26.40 2.04 37.26
C ASN A 83 -25.64 3.29 36.84
N THR A 84 -25.95 4.43 37.44
CA THR A 84 -25.28 5.69 37.17
C THR A 84 -23.82 5.64 37.64
N LEU A 85 -23.52 5.10 38.82
CA LEU A 85 -22.16 5.01 39.35
C LEU A 85 -21.28 4.02 38.58
N ALA A 86 -21.80 2.82 38.28
CA ALA A 86 -21.07 1.82 37.50
C ALA A 86 -20.87 2.26 36.04
N ALA A 87 -21.88 2.86 35.41
CA ALA A 87 -21.76 3.44 34.08
C ALA A 87 -20.81 4.64 34.08
N ARG A 88 -20.90 5.55 35.07
CA ARG A 88 -20.03 6.73 35.18
C ARG A 88 -18.57 6.36 35.44
N SER A 89 -18.30 5.37 36.28
CA SER A 89 -16.94 4.84 36.50
C SER A 89 -16.36 4.22 35.22
N ARG A 90 -17.17 3.46 34.47
CA ARG A 90 -16.75 2.89 33.17
C ARG A 90 -16.54 3.97 32.11
N ILE A 91 -17.44 4.95 32.01
CA ILE A 91 -17.36 6.09 31.10
C ILE A 91 -16.11 6.92 31.39
N SER A 92 -15.84 7.28 32.65
CA SER A 92 -14.66 8.08 33.00
C SER A 92 -13.33 7.37 32.74
N ARG A 93 -13.28 6.03 32.82
CA ARG A 93 -12.07 5.25 32.48
C ARG A 93 -11.84 5.18 30.97
N LEU A 94 -12.92 4.95 30.22
CA LEU A 94 -12.90 4.95 28.76
C LEU A 94 -12.51 6.33 28.22
N GLU A 95 -13.04 7.40 28.82
CA GLU A 95 -12.67 8.79 28.56
C GLU A 95 -11.18 9.05 28.83
N GLN A 96 -10.62 8.51 29.92
CA GLN A 96 -9.19 8.62 30.21
C GLN A 96 -8.32 7.93 29.15
N SER A 97 -8.68 6.70 28.75
CA SER A 97 -7.97 6.00 27.68
C SER A 97 -8.09 6.73 26.34
N PHE A 98 -9.26 7.28 26.01
CA PHE A 98 -9.43 8.11 24.82
C PHE A 98 -8.59 9.38 24.87
N PHE A 99 -8.48 10.00 26.03
CA PHE A 99 -7.62 11.17 26.21
C PHE A 99 -6.14 10.84 25.95
N GLU A 100 -5.62 9.74 26.48
CA GLU A 100 -4.21 9.33 26.23
C GLU A 100 -3.98 8.92 24.77
N ILE A 101 -4.91 8.18 24.16
CA ILE A 101 -4.88 7.86 22.72
C ILE A 101 -4.87 9.15 21.89
N GLN A 102 -5.76 10.09 22.21
CA GLN A 102 -5.85 11.38 21.54
C GLN A 102 -4.53 12.15 21.64
N LYS A 103 -3.93 12.22 22.83
CA LYS A 103 -2.64 12.87 23.07
C LYS A 103 -1.52 12.24 22.25
N HIS A 104 -1.52 10.91 22.09
CA HIS A 104 -0.55 10.23 21.22
C HIS A 104 -0.75 10.57 19.74
N ILE A 105 -2.00 10.63 19.28
CA ILE A 105 -2.32 11.08 17.92
C ILE A 105 -1.88 12.54 17.73
N ASP A 106 -2.24 13.43 18.65
CA ASP A 106 -1.88 14.86 18.60
C ASP A 106 -0.37 15.07 18.48
N GLY A 107 0.42 14.37 19.30
CA GLY A 107 1.87 14.46 19.23
C GLY A 107 2.45 14.07 17.87
N VAL A 108 1.88 13.04 17.21
CA VAL A 108 2.33 12.63 15.87
C VAL A 108 1.99 13.68 14.82
N PHE A 109 0.78 14.24 14.86
CA PHE A 109 0.35 15.23 13.86
C PHE A 109 1.04 16.59 14.06
N GLN A 110 1.32 16.99 15.30
CA GLN A 110 2.17 18.15 15.58
C GLN A 110 3.59 17.94 15.05
N PHE A 111 4.21 16.79 15.34
CA PHE A 111 5.53 16.46 14.80
C PHE A 111 5.54 16.47 13.26
N THR A 112 4.48 15.93 12.64
CA THR A 112 4.34 15.91 11.18
C THR A 112 4.25 17.31 10.61
N ASP A 113 3.44 18.20 11.22
CA ASP A 113 3.29 19.59 10.81
C ASP A 113 4.65 20.33 10.84
N GLU A 114 5.36 20.25 11.97
CA GLU A 114 6.67 20.89 12.16
C GLU A 114 7.73 20.38 11.15
N LYS A 115 7.80 19.06 10.93
CA LYS A 115 8.78 18.46 10.00
C LYS A 115 8.51 18.84 8.57
N VAL A 116 7.24 18.86 8.17
CA VAL A 116 6.89 19.18 6.81
C VAL A 116 7.00 20.69 6.57
N GLU A 117 6.61 21.57 7.49
CA GLU A 117 6.89 23.01 7.36
C GLU A 117 8.37 23.27 7.06
N ARG A 118 9.27 22.60 7.79
CA ARG A 118 10.71 22.69 7.52
C ARG A 118 11.08 22.18 6.13
N LEU A 119 10.54 21.05 5.70
CA LEU A 119 10.75 20.50 4.36
C LEU A 119 10.29 21.48 3.27
N LEU A 120 9.08 22.04 3.41
CA LEU A 120 8.50 22.98 2.45
C LEU A 120 9.33 24.27 2.38
N TYR A 121 9.85 24.73 3.52
CA TYR A 121 10.73 25.88 3.60
C TYR A 121 12.05 25.65 2.85
N GLU A 122 12.75 24.57 3.18
CA GLU A 122 14.04 24.25 2.54
C GLU A 122 13.87 23.95 1.05
N SER A 123 12.82 23.24 0.67
CA SER A 123 12.54 22.92 -0.74
C SER A 123 12.22 24.17 -1.56
N THR A 124 11.41 25.10 -1.04
CA THR A 124 11.15 26.40 -1.69
C THR A 124 12.45 27.20 -1.85
N LYS A 125 13.22 27.31 -0.77
CA LYS A 125 14.47 28.08 -0.72
C LYS A 125 15.52 27.52 -1.67
N SER A 126 15.75 26.21 -1.61
CA SER A 126 16.73 25.51 -2.44
C SER A 126 16.39 25.62 -3.92
N ASN A 127 15.13 25.36 -4.29
CA ASN A 127 14.69 25.46 -5.68
C ASN A 127 14.75 26.90 -6.21
N TYR A 128 14.47 27.91 -5.38
CA TYR A 128 14.65 29.31 -5.76
C TYR A 128 16.11 29.62 -6.11
N TYR A 129 17.05 29.40 -5.18
CA TYR A 129 18.45 29.75 -5.41
C TYR A 129 19.11 28.93 -6.51
N LYS A 130 18.78 27.65 -6.61
CA LYS A 130 19.30 26.79 -7.68
C LYS A 130 18.78 27.21 -9.04
N THR A 131 17.48 27.52 -9.16
CA THR A 131 16.91 28.00 -10.41
C THR A 131 17.52 29.34 -10.82
N LEU A 132 17.75 30.25 -9.86
CA LEU A 132 18.46 31.50 -10.14
C LEU A 132 19.86 31.24 -10.70
N PHE A 133 20.62 30.33 -10.07
CA PHE A 133 21.94 29.95 -10.56
C PHE A 133 21.87 29.35 -11.97
N ASP A 134 20.98 28.38 -12.19
CA ASP A 134 20.82 27.70 -13.48
C ASP A 134 20.43 28.68 -14.60
N VAL A 135 19.49 29.60 -14.34
CA VAL A 135 19.07 30.63 -15.29
C VAL A 135 20.21 31.63 -15.55
N SER A 136 20.98 32.01 -14.54
CA SER A 136 22.12 32.93 -14.68
C SER A 136 23.20 32.33 -15.56
N VAL A 137 23.55 31.06 -15.32
CA VAL A 137 24.53 30.32 -16.13
C VAL A 137 24.03 30.18 -17.58
N ALA A 138 22.75 29.86 -17.77
CA ALA A 138 22.19 29.68 -19.11
C ALA A 138 22.07 30.99 -19.91
N SER A 139 21.80 32.12 -19.24
CA SER A 139 21.63 33.43 -19.89
C SER A 139 22.93 34.23 -20.01
N GLY A 140 24.00 33.85 -19.29
CA GLY A 140 25.23 34.62 -19.20
C GLY A 140 25.08 35.95 -18.44
N VAL A 141 23.95 36.17 -17.77
CA VAL A 141 23.66 37.38 -17.00
C VAL A 141 24.07 37.19 -15.54
N THR A 142 24.99 38.00 -15.06
CA THR A 142 25.33 38.06 -13.63
C THR A 142 24.21 38.78 -12.87
N VAL A 143 23.55 38.09 -11.95
CA VAL A 143 22.53 38.69 -11.09
C VAL A 143 23.20 39.59 -10.06
N LYS A 144 23.13 40.90 -10.27
CA LYS A 144 23.76 41.90 -9.39
C LYS A 144 22.96 42.17 -8.11
N ASN A 145 21.64 42.04 -8.16
CA ASN A 145 20.73 42.26 -7.03
C ASN A 145 19.82 41.04 -6.84
N LEU A 146 20.30 40.04 -6.12
CA LEU A 146 19.48 38.90 -5.72
C LEU A 146 18.53 39.35 -4.60
N ASN A 147 17.23 39.45 -4.88
CA ASN A 147 16.25 39.52 -3.81
C ASN A 147 16.32 38.22 -3.01
N VAL A 148 16.88 38.31 -1.81
CA VAL A 148 16.92 37.20 -0.86
C VAL A 148 15.48 36.92 -0.44
N LEU A 149 14.98 35.72 -0.72
CA LEU A 149 13.70 35.29 -0.19
C LEU A 149 13.79 35.24 1.34
N SER A 150 13.07 36.14 2.01
CA SER A 150 13.03 36.15 3.46
C SER A 150 12.21 34.96 3.97
N LYS A 151 12.55 34.47 5.18
CA LYS A 151 11.76 33.41 5.82
C LYS A 151 10.29 33.80 5.97
N ALA A 152 10.01 35.06 6.28
CA ALA A 152 8.65 35.56 6.42
C ALA A 152 7.86 35.48 5.10
N GLU A 153 8.49 35.76 3.95
CA GLU A 153 7.83 35.64 2.65
C GLU A 153 7.51 34.18 2.30
N ILE A 154 8.43 33.26 2.56
CA ILE A 154 8.19 31.83 2.31
C ILE A 154 7.07 31.30 3.22
N VAL A 155 7.12 31.60 4.52
CA VAL A 155 6.13 31.12 5.49
C VAL A 155 4.73 31.70 5.20
N LYS A 156 4.62 32.93 4.69
CA LYS A 156 3.33 33.48 4.23
C LYS A 156 2.69 32.65 3.11
N GLU A 157 3.47 31.97 2.29
CA GLU A 157 2.95 31.09 1.25
C GLU A 157 2.33 29.81 1.83
N PHE A 158 2.74 29.37 3.02
CA PHE A 158 2.21 28.16 3.65
C PHE A 158 0.75 28.31 4.05
N ALA A 159 0.32 29.52 4.42
CA ALA A 159 -1.07 29.79 4.77
C ALA A 159 -2.02 29.81 3.55
N LYS A 160 -1.49 29.91 2.33
CA LYS A 160 -2.33 30.05 1.13
C LYS A 160 -3.00 28.72 0.75
N PRO A 161 -4.32 28.70 0.51
CA PRO A 161 -5.04 27.49 0.15
C PRO A 161 -4.90 27.14 -1.34
N TRP A 162 -3.69 26.82 -1.79
CA TRP A 162 -3.34 26.67 -3.21
C TRP A 162 -4.15 25.59 -3.95
N SER A 163 -4.69 24.61 -3.22
CA SER A 163 -5.63 23.60 -3.75
C SER A 163 -6.86 23.46 -2.85
N GLY A 164 -7.43 24.60 -2.46
CA GLY A 164 -8.66 24.72 -1.67
C GLY A 164 -8.45 24.66 -0.15
N LYS A 165 -7.32 24.14 0.31
CA LYS A 165 -6.85 24.17 1.71
C LYS A 165 -5.35 24.37 1.74
N ASN A 166 -4.81 24.80 2.88
CA ASN A 166 -3.37 24.73 3.11
C ASN A 166 -2.96 23.36 3.69
N PHE A 167 -1.65 23.14 3.78
CA PHE A 167 -1.09 21.88 4.25
C PHE A 167 -1.48 21.55 5.70
N SER A 168 -1.32 22.50 6.63
CA SER A 168 -1.64 22.28 8.04
C SER A 168 -3.11 21.94 8.24
N GLU A 169 -4.03 22.61 7.54
CA GLU A 169 -5.45 22.26 7.54
C GLU A 169 -5.72 20.83 7.07
N ARG A 170 -4.95 20.32 6.09
CA ARG A 170 -5.05 18.93 5.62
C ARG A 170 -4.52 17.94 6.65
N ILE A 171 -3.43 18.27 7.33
CA ILE A 171 -2.91 17.49 8.46
C ILE A 171 -3.96 17.38 9.55
N TRP A 172 -4.53 18.50 10.01
CA TRP A 172 -5.50 18.52 11.09
C TRP A 172 -6.81 17.81 10.71
N LYS A 173 -7.21 17.89 9.44
CA LYS A 173 -8.34 17.09 8.94
C LYS A 173 -8.04 15.58 9.03
N ASN A 174 -6.86 15.14 8.60
CA ASN A 174 -6.46 13.73 8.65
C ASN A 174 -6.32 13.24 10.11
N ARG A 175 -5.85 14.12 11.00
CA ARG A 175 -5.80 13.89 12.44
C ARG A 175 -7.20 13.60 12.98
N THR A 176 -8.16 14.47 12.72
CA THR A 176 -9.54 14.32 13.21
C THR A 176 -10.16 13.03 12.67
N LEU A 177 -9.99 12.76 11.37
CA LEU A 177 -10.47 11.50 10.78
C LEU A 177 -9.86 10.26 11.47
N LEU A 178 -8.56 10.27 11.76
CA LEU A 178 -7.93 9.15 12.46
C LEU A 178 -8.46 9.02 13.88
N LYS A 179 -8.52 10.12 14.64
CA LYS A 179 -9.07 10.13 16.00
C LYS A 179 -10.47 9.54 16.01
N ASP A 180 -11.40 10.10 15.24
CA ASP A 180 -12.81 9.73 15.27
C ASP A 180 -13.00 8.26 14.85
N THR A 181 -12.23 7.80 13.86
CA THR A 181 -12.27 6.39 13.42
C THR A 181 -11.75 5.44 14.51
N LEU A 182 -10.71 5.82 15.24
CA LEU A 182 -10.17 4.99 16.32
C LEU A 182 -11.12 4.94 17.52
N GLU A 183 -11.71 6.07 17.89
CA GLU A 183 -12.78 6.14 18.91
C GLU A 183 -13.96 5.24 18.52
N GLU A 184 -14.43 5.33 17.28
CA GLU A 184 -15.51 4.47 16.78
C GLU A 184 -15.15 2.98 16.88
N ILE A 185 -13.95 2.57 16.45
CA ILE A 185 -13.52 1.16 16.54
C ILE A 185 -13.51 0.68 17.99
N ILE A 186 -12.96 1.47 18.92
CA ILE A 186 -12.86 1.10 20.33
C ILE A 186 -14.26 1.03 20.97
N ILE A 187 -15.13 2.01 20.73
CA ILE A 187 -16.51 2.01 21.26
C ILE A 187 -17.28 0.81 20.71
N GLN A 188 -17.21 0.55 19.41
CA GLN A 188 -17.92 -0.58 18.79
C GLN A 188 -17.40 -1.91 19.32
N SER A 189 -16.08 -2.09 19.43
CA SER A 189 -15.51 -3.30 20.01
C SER A 189 -15.93 -3.50 21.47
N ALA A 190 -15.96 -2.43 22.28
CA ALA A 190 -16.40 -2.48 23.67
C ALA A 190 -17.90 -2.79 23.82
N ILE A 191 -18.77 -2.25 22.97
CA ILE A 191 -20.22 -2.48 23.01
C ILE A 191 -20.57 -3.89 22.54
N GLN A 192 -19.93 -4.35 21.46
CA GLN A 192 -20.25 -5.61 20.80
C GLN A 192 -19.53 -6.82 21.41
N GLY A 193 -18.59 -6.59 22.33
CA GLY A 193 -17.72 -7.64 22.86
C GLY A 193 -16.84 -8.26 21.77
N VAL A 194 -16.38 -7.47 20.81
CA VAL A 194 -15.47 -7.99 19.75
C VAL A 194 -14.14 -8.33 20.39
N ASP A 195 -13.51 -9.40 19.90
CA ASP A 195 -12.17 -9.80 20.31
C ASP A 195 -11.15 -8.64 20.18
N THR A 196 -10.25 -8.54 21.17
CA THR A 196 -9.26 -7.47 21.26
C THR A 196 -8.29 -7.50 20.09
N GLU A 197 -7.93 -8.70 19.60
CA GLU A 197 -7.04 -8.85 18.45
C GLU A 197 -7.71 -8.26 17.20
N ASP A 198 -9.00 -8.55 16.97
CA ASP A 198 -9.76 -7.99 15.86
C ASP A 198 -9.84 -6.45 15.90
N ALA A 199 -9.96 -5.86 17.09
CA ALA A 199 -9.95 -4.41 17.28
C ALA A 199 -8.57 -3.81 16.92
N ILE A 200 -7.49 -4.41 17.42
CA ILE A 200 -6.11 -4.01 17.11
C ILE A 200 -5.84 -4.15 15.61
N ASP A 201 -6.35 -5.19 14.97
CA ASP A 201 -6.20 -5.45 13.55
C ASP A 201 -6.88 -4.37 12.69
N LYS A 202 -8.05 -3.89 13.11
CA LYS A 202 -8.76 -2.77 12.47
C LYS A 202 -8.00 -1.46 12.67
N ILE A 203 -7.52 -1.19 13.87
CA ILE A 203 -6.73 0.01 14.23
C ILE A 203 -5.45 0.07 13.39
N THR A 204 -4.71 -1.03 13.31
CA THR A 204 -3.49 -1.16 12.50
C THR A 204 -3.76 -0.83 11.04
N LYS A 205 -4.84 -1.37 10.46
CA LYS A 205 -5.25 -1.06 9.07
C LYS A 205 -5.56 0.42 8.88
N LYS A 206 -6.15 1.10 9.87
CA LYS A 206 -6.43 2.55 9.80
C LYS A 206 -5.16 3.39 9.91
N ILE A 207 -4.23 3.02 10.79
CA ILE A 207 -2.93 3.67 10.86
C ILE A 207 -2.16 3.51 9.54
N ASP A 208 -2.21 2.35 8.91
CA ASP A 208 -1.61 2.15 7.57
C ASP A 208 -2.25 2.99 6.46
N VAL A 209 -3.54 3.32 6.59
CA VAL A 209 -4.20 4.29 5.70
C VAL A 209 -3.67 5.70 5.98
N SER A 210 -3.54 6.10 7.25
CA SER A 210 -2.97 7.38 7.64
C SER A 210 -1.53 7.57 7.16
N LYS A 211 -0.68 6.54 7.25
CA LYS A 211 0.69 6.55 6.68
C LYS A 211 0.69 6.87 5.19
N LYS A 212 -0.19 6.21 4.41
CA LYS A 212 -0.30 6.45 2.96
C LYS A 212 -0.84 7.84 2.63
N ALA A 213 -1.81 8.31 3.41
CA ALA A 213 -2.39 9.64 3.26
C ALA A 213 -1.33 10.73 3.55
N ALA A 214 -0.59 10.59 4.66
CA ALA A 214 0.52 11.47 5.01
C ALA A 214 1.59 11.49 3.92
N ALA A 215 2.06 10.32 3.45
CA ALA A 215 3.03 10.26 2.37
C ALA A 215 2.53 10.93 1.08
N THR A 216 1.26 10.76 0.72
CA THR A 216 0.69 11.42 -0.46
C THR A 216 0.67 12.94 -0.30
N LEU A 217 0.28 13.41 0.88
CA LEU A 217 0.25 14.84 1.20
C LEU A 217 1.66 15.43 1.13
N ILE A 218 2.63 14.83 1.81
CA ILE A 218 4.03 15.29 1.87
C ILE A 218 4.61 15.47 0.47
N TYR A 219 4.58 14.45 -0.39
CA TYR A 219 5.10 14.58 -1.75
C TYR A 219 4.38 15.65 -2.58
N THR A 220 3.06 15.80 -2.39
CA THR A 220 2.27 16.73 -3.20
C THR A 220 2.55 18.17 -2.81
N GLU A 221 2.64 18.45 -1.51
CA GLU A 221 3.01 19.77 -1.00
C GLU A 221 4.45 20.10 -1.35
N GLN A 222 5.38 19.15 -1.15
CA GLN A 222 6.78 19.34 -1.49
C GLN A 222 6.94 19.67 -2.99
N ALA A 223 6.27 18.93 -3.89
CA ALA A 223 6.27 19.24 -5.33
C ALA A 223 5.72 20.64 -5.65
N TYR A 224 4.66 21.08 -4.95
CA TYR A 224 4.13 22.43 -5.09
C TYR A 224 5.13 23.50 -4.64
N PHE A 225 5.75 23.33 -3.47
CA PHE A 225 6.67 24.30 -2.90
C PHE A 225 8.02 24.36 -3.64
N SER A 226 8.52 23.24 -4.19
CA SER A 226 9.62 23.26 -5.18
C SER A 226 9.27 24.07 -6.42
N GLY A 227 8.07 23.82 -6.96
CA GLY A 227 7.54 24.53 -8.11
C GLY A 227 7.39 26.03 -7.83
N LEU A 228 6.94 26.39 -6.63
CA LEU A 228 6.81 27.78 -6.18
C LEU A 228 8.16 28.48 -6.10
N GLY A 229 9.18 27.84 -5.53
CA GLY A 229 10.54 28.36 -5.51
C GLY A 229 11.07 28.61 -6.92
N THR A 230 10.87 27.64 -7.82
CA THR A 230 11.24 27.75 -9.24
C THR A 230 10.50 28.90 -9.94
N LYS A 231 9.19 29.04 -9.71
CA LYS A 231 8.37 30.11 -10.30
C LYS A 231 8.81 31.49 -9.82
N LYS A 232 9.06 31.66 -8.52
CA LYS A 232 9.58 32.92 -7.97
C LYS A 232 10.95 33.28 -8.56
N ALA A 233 11.79 32.29 -8.84
CA ALA A 233 13.07 32.53 -9.51
C ALA A 233 12.90 32.96 -10.98
N TYR A 234 11.94 32.37 -11.71
CA TYR A 234 11.57 32.82 -13.05
C TYR A 234 11.09 34.27 -13.06
N GLU A 235 10.22 34.64 -12.13
CA GLU A 235 9.74 36.01 -11.96
C GLU A 235 10.89 36.97 -11.65
N ALA A 236 11.79 36.62 -10.72
CA ALA A 236 12.93 37.46 -10.37
C ALA A 236 13.92 37.67 -11.53
N MET A 237 14.01 36.70 -12.44
CA MET A 237 14.90 36.73 -13.61
C MET A 237 14.18 37.20 -14.89
N ASN A 238 12.92 37.64 -14.80
CA ASN A 238 12.09 38.04 -15.94
C ASN A 238 11.99 36.97 -17.05
N VAL A 239 12.02 35.69 -16.68
CA VAL A 239 11.78 34.58 -17.61
C VAL A 239 10.34 34.66 -18.09
N GLN A 240 10.14 34.76 -19.41
CA GLN A 240 8.80 34.94 -19.99
C GLN A 240 8.07 33.62 -20.19
N LYS A 241 8.80 32.58 -20.61
CA LYS A 241 8.24 31.27 -20.96
C LYS A 241 9.03 30.14 -20.30
N TYR A 242 8.34 29.08 -19.92
CA TYR A 242 8.93 27.84 -19.44
C TYR A 242 8.47 26.67 -20.31
N ILE A 243 9.28 25.63 -20.32
CA ILE A 243 8.95 24.33 -20.90
C ILE A 243 8.60 23.37 -19.77
N TYR A 244 7.51 22.62 -19.93
CA TYR A 244 7.12 21.58 -19.01
C TYR A 244 7.95 20.31 -19.23
N ILE A 245 8.47 19.71 -18.16
CA ILE A 245 9.36 18.55 -18.20
C ILE A 245 8.77 17.44 -17.34
N ALA A 246 8.16 16.44 -17.98
CA ALA A 246 7.72 15.23 -17.33
C ALA A 246 8.90 14.37 -16.86
N THR A 247 8.71 13.54 -15.83
CA THR A 247 9.69 12.49 -15.57
C THR A 247 9.65 11.48 -16.72
N LEU A 248 10.79 11.05 -17.24
CA LEU A 248 10.86 9.95 -18.20
C LEU A 248 10.99 8.62 -17.45
N ASP A 249 9.86 8.02 -17.07
CA ASP A 249 9.78 6.68 -16.51
C ASP A 249 8.41 6.02 -16.72
N ILE A 250 8.28 4.74 -16.38
CA ILE A 250 7.04 3.96 -16.52
C ILE A 250 5.90 4.41 -15.59
N LYS A 251 6.21 5.19 -14.55
CA LYS A 251 5.28 5.62 -13.50
C LYS A 251 4.68 7.01 -13.76
N THR A 252 5.23 7.77 -14.70
CA THR A 252 4.70 9.09 -15.12
C THR A 252 3.25 8.95 -15.57
N SER A 253 2.39 9.87 -15.11
CA SER A 253 0.95 9.86 -15.42
C SER A 253 0.68 10.33 -16.84
N ASP A 254 -0.43 9.89 -17.44
CA ASP A 254 -0.81 10.29 -18.80
C ASP A 254 -0.90 11.82 -18.94
N THR A 255 -1.50 12.52 -17.97
CA THR A 255 -1.55 13.99 -17.92
C THR A 255 -0.16 14.64 -18.00
N CYS A 256 0.83 14.10 -17.29
CA CYS A 256 2.18 14.66 -17.37
C CYS A 256 2.88 14.32 -18.68
N ARG A 257 2.60 13.15 -19.27
CA ARG A 257 3.17 12.73 -20.56
C ARG A 257 2.72 13.65 -21.68
N GLU A 258 1.43 13.98 -21.70
CA GLU A 258 0.81 14.87 -22.69
C GLU A 258 1.34 16.30 -22.63
N LEU A 259 1.76 16.75 -21.44
CA LEU A 259 2.34 18.08 -21.24
C LEU A 259 3.86 18.11 -21.46
N ASP A 260 4.54 16.98 -21.67
CA ASP A 260 6.00 16.98 -21.81
C ASP A 260 6.44 17.78 -23.03
N HIS A 261 7.32 18.75 -22.81
CA HIS A 261 7.80 19.73 -23.80
C HIS A 261 6.82 20.81 -24.25
N GLU A 262 5.62 20.88 -23.67
CA GLU A 262 4.72 22.01 -23.91
C GLU A 262 5.28 23.31 -23.30
N ILE A 263 5.06 24.42 -23.99
CA ILE A 263 5.62 25.73 -23.66
C ILE A 263 4.50 26.65 -23.16
N PHE A 264 4.70 27.24 -21.99
CA PHE A 264 3.71 28.11 -21.36
C PHE A 264 4.34 29.43 -20.89
N SER A 265 3.50 30.45 -20.72
CA SER A 265 3.90 31.73 -20.16
C SER A 265 4.05 31.63 -18.65
N VAL A 266 5.10 32.21 -18.07
CA VAL A 266 5.31 32.22 -16.61
C VAL A 266 4.17 32.95 -15.88
N SER A 267 3.62 34.00 -16.50
CA SER A 267 2.46 34.75 -16.00
C SER A 267 1.18 33.91 -15.88
N GLU A 268 1.05 32.86 -16.70
CA GLU A 268 -0.11 31.97 -16.74
C GLU A 268 0.12 30.69 -15.93
N ALA A 269 1.27 30.56 -15.26
CA ALA A 269 1.65 29.36 -14.54
C ALA A 269 0.69 29.10 -13.35
N GLN A 270 -0.07 28.01 -13.44
CA GLN A 270 -1.05 27.56 -12.46
C GLN A 270 -0.86 26.08 -12.15
N ALA A 271 -0.64 25.79 -10.86
CA ALA A 271 -0.54 24.43 -10.36
C ALA A 271 -1.80 23.62 -10.70
N GLY A 272 -1.62 22.41 -11.23
CA GLY A 272 -2.74 21.54 -11.60
C GLY A 272 -3.34 21.80 -12.99
N VAL A 273 -2.88 22.83 -13.71
CA VAL A 273 -3.38 23.19 -15.05
C VAL A 273 -2.26 23.11 -16.09
N ASN A 274 -1.21 23.91 -15.92
CA ASN A 274 -0.06 23.96 -16.82
C ASN A 274 1.28 24.00 -16.06
N TYR A 275 1.23 23.93 -14.74
CA TYR A 275 2.40 23.97 -13.86
C TYR A 275 2.32 22.82 -12.83
N PRO A 276 3.43 22.16 -12.48
CA PRO A 276 3.44 21.13 -11.44
C PRO A 276 3.03 21.67 -10.06
N PRO A 277 2.43 20.84 -9.18
CA PRO A 277 2.03 19.45 -9.40
C PRO A 277 0.70 19.34 -10.17
N MET A 278 0.65 18.41 -11.13
CA MET A 278 -0.58 18.14 -11.92
C MET A 278 -1.52 17.14 -11.24
N HIS A 279 -1.00 16.35 -10.32
CA HIS A 279 -1.71 15.28 -9.63
C HIS A 279 -1.00 14.97 -8.30
N PRO A 280 -1.63 14.19 -7.39
CA PRO A 280 -0.95 13.75 -6.19
C PRO A 280 0.35 12.98 -6.51
N ARG A 281 1.42 13.27 -5.77
CA ARG A 281 2.78 12.73 -6.02
C ARG A 281 3.32 13.02 -7.43
N CYS A 282 3.01 14.19 -7.99
CA CYS A 282 3.60 14.62 -9.25
C CYS A 282 5.12 14.76 -9.12
N ARG A 283 5.86 14.29 -10.13
CA ARG A 283 7.32 14.33 -10.20
C ARG A 283 7.81 15.09 -11.43
N SER A 284 6.93 15.87 -12.04
CA SER A 284 7.25 16.68 -13.22
C SER A 284 7.75 18.06 -12.79
N ALA A 285 8.62 18.66 -13.60
CA ALA A 285 9.30 19.91 -13.33
C ALA A 285 9.10 20.88 -14.50
N THR A 286 9.72 22.04 -14.40
CA THR A 286 9.79 23.04 -15.45
C THR A 286 11.24 23.48 -15.65
N ALA A 287 11.55 24.00 -16.84
CA ALA A 287 12.79 24.70 -17.12
C ALA A 287 12.49 26.00 -17.88
N PRO A 288 13.34 27.03 -17.80
CA PRO A 288 13.22 28.20 -18.65
C PRO A 288 13.31 27.79 -20.13
N TYR A 289 12.42 28.33 -20.97
CA TYR A 289 12.46 28.05 -22.40
C TYR A 289 13.40 29.04 -23.11
N THR A 290 14.49 28.51 -23.70
CA THR A 290 15.52 29.31 -24.39
C THR A 290 15.48 29.17 -25.91
N GLY A 291 14.47 28.49 -26.47
CA GLY A 291 14.37 28.22 -27.90
C GLY A 291 15.22 27.04 -28.41
N LYS A 292 16.10 26.47 -27.56
CA LYS A 292 16.97 25.33 -27.90
C LYS A 292 16.87 24.23 -26.84
N LEU A 293 16.76 22.97 -27.29
CA LEU A 293 16.74 21.78 -26.45
C LEU A 293 18.02 20.95 -26.60
N GLU A 294 19.16 21.60 -26.36
CA GLU A 294 20.48 20.96 -26.42
C GLU A 294 20.91 20.43 -25.04
N GLY A 295 21.68 19.34 -25.03
CA GLY A 295 22.21 18.72 -23.81
C GLY A 295 21.48 17.43 -23.43
N THR A 296 21.42 17.13 -22.13
CA THR A 296 20.80 15.90 -21.63
C THR A 296 19.76 16.16 -20.55
N ARG A 297 18.76 15.28 -20.46
CA ARG A 297 17.80 15.18 -19.35
C ARG A 297 17.91 13.81 -18.68
N THR A 298 17.47 13.72 -17.43
CA THR A 298 17.44 12.46 -16.68
C THR A 298 16.19 11.67 -17.04
N ALA A 299 16.35 10.38 -17.32
CA ALA A 299 15.30 9.37 -17.37
C ALA A 299 15.57 8.29 -16.31
N ARG A 300 14.59 7.41 -16.06
CA ARG A 300 14.80 6.21 -15.26
C ARG A 300 14.65 4.96 -16.09
N ASP A 301 15.56 4.02 -15.86
CA ASP A 301 15.46 2.69 -16.46
C ASP A 301 14.37 1.84 -15.80
N LYS A 302 14.22 0.59 -16.27
CA LYS A 302 13.25 -0.39 -15.77
C LYS A 302 13.44 -0.72 -14.28
N ASP A 303 14.68 -0.64 -13.79
CA ASP A 303 15.04 -0.94 -12.41
C ASP A 303 14.94 0.32 -11.51
N GLY A 304 14.68 1.49 -12.13
CA GLY A 304 14.52 2.78 -11.47
C GLY A 304 15.82 3.58 -11.35
N ASN A 305 16.92 3.11 -11.93
CA ASN A 305 18.20 3.81 -11.92
C ASN A 305 18.19 5.01 -12.88
N GLU A 306 19.03 5.99 -12.58
CA GLU A 306 19.16 7.18 -13.41
C GLU A 306 19.97 6.93 -14.66
N VAL A 307 19.43 7.35 -15.81
CA VAL A 307 20.13 7.35 -17.08
C VAL A 307 19.99 8.72 -17.73
N LYS A 308 21.00 9.13 -18.52
CA LYS A 308 20.97 10.38 -19.29
C LYS A 308 20.51 10.10 -20.70
N VAL A 309 19.55 10.88 -21.17
CA VAL A 309 19.04 10.86 -22.53
C VAL A 309 19.11 12.28 -23.12
N ASP A 310 18.95 12.37 -24.43
CA ASP A 310 18.91 13.66 -25.13
C ASP A 310 17.81 14.56 -24.56
N LYS A 311 18.10 15.84 -24.35
CA LYS A 311 17.13 16.81 -23.82
C LYS A 311 15.96 17.05 -24.78
N SER A 312 16.17 16.91 -26.08
CA SER A 312 15.13 17.07 -27.11
C SER A 312 14.09 15.95 -27.11
N LEU A 313 14.42 14.79 -26.53
CA LEU A 313 13.56 13.62 -26.49
C LEU A 313 12.36 13.88 -25.57
N ASN A 314 11.16 13.93 -26.13
CA ASN A 314 9.93 14.01 -25.36
C ASN A 314 9.50 12.62 -24.81
N TYR A 315 8.49 12.58 -23.95
CA TYR A 315 8.04 11.34 -23.33
C TYR A 315 7.61 10.27 -24.35
N HIS A 316 6.85 10.64 -25.38
CA HIS A 316 6.35 9.69 -26.37
C HIS A 316 7.48 9.07 -27.20
N GLU A 317 8.46 9.87 -27.58
CA GLU A 317 9.65 9.40 -28.29
C GLU A 317 10.52 8.52 -27.40
N TRP A 318 10.70 8.92 -26.13
CA TRP A 318 11.40 8.10 -25.13
C TRP A 318 10.70 6.76 -24.93
N TYR A 319 9.38 6.75 -24.79
CA TYR A 319 8.58 5.53 -24.64
C TYR A 319 8.75 4.61 -25.84
N LYS A 320 8.59 5.13 -27.06
CA LYS A 320 8.75 4.34 -28.29
C LYS A 320 10.16 3.75 -28.41
N LYS A 321 11.18 4.54 -28.05
CA LYS A 321 12.59 4.15 -28.18
C LYS A 321 13.02 3.11 -27.13
N TYR A 322 12.61 3.27 -25.87
CA TYR A 322 13.15 2.50 -24.75
C TYR A 322 12.16 1.51 -24.11
N VAL A 323 10.85 1.79 -24.18
CA VAL A 323 9.81 0.99 -23.51
C VAL A 323 9.15 0.02 -24.48
N GLU A 324 8.62 0.52 -25.59
CA GLU A 324 7.88 -0.30 -26.57
C GLU A 324 8.77 -1.34 -27.25
N SER A 325 10.04 -0.99 -27.47
CA SER A 325 11.04 -1.84 -28.12
C SER A 325 11.61 -2.95 -27.22
N ASN A 326 11.37 -2.89 -25.91
CA ASN A 326 12.01 -3.78 -24.93
C ASN A 326 10.99 -4.60 -24.11
N PRO A 327 10.94 -5.93 -24.27
CA PRO A 327 10.03 -6.81 -23.52
C PRO A 327 10.12 -6.67 -22.00
N GLU A 328 11.31 -6.40 -21.44
CA GLU A 328 11.48 -6.26 -19.99
C GLU A 328 10.78 -5.00 -19.45
N TYR A 329 10.87 -3.88 -20.18
CA TYR A 329 10.15 -2.65 -19.83
C TYR A 329 8.63 -2.83 -19.89
N LEU A 330 8.13 -3.56 -20.90
CA LEU A 330 6.70 -3.86 -21.02
C LEU A 330 6.19 -4.71 -19.85
N ILE A 331 7.03 -5.61 -19.31
CA ILE A 331 6.67 -6.38 -18.12
C ILE A 331 6.61 -5.47 -16.90
N GLU A 332 7.60 -4.62 -16.68
CA GLU A 332 7.59 -3.67 -15.55
C GLU A 332 6.41 -2.69 -15.63
N GLU A 333 6.05 -2.23 -16.83
CA GLU A 333 4.87 -1.40 -17.03
C GLU A 333 3.58 -2.15 -16.64
N LYS A 334 3.45 -3.44 -17.01
CA LYS A 334 2.32 -4.28 -16.60
C LYS A 334 2.26 -4.46 -15.08
N LYS A 335 3.40 -4.70 -14.42
CA LYS A 335 3.49 -4.78 -12.95
C LYS A 335 3.02 -3.48 -12.31
N TRP A 336 3.45 -2.34 -12.83
CA TRP A 336 3.03 -1.04 -12.33
C TRP A 336 1.52 -0.81 -12.52
N LYS A 337 0.98 -1.04 -13.72
CA LYS A 337 -0.46 -0.89 -14.03
C LYS A 337 -1.33 -1.78 -13.12
N ASN A 338 -0.91 -3.02 -12.89
CA ASN A 338 -1.66 -4.01 -12.12
C ASN A 338 -1.35 -4.03 -10.61
N ARG A 339 -0.49 -3.15 -10.10
CA ARG A 339 -0.04 -3.16 -8.68
C ARG A 339 -1.18 -3.24 -7.65
N HIS A 340 -2.30 -2.58 -7.91
CA HIS A 340 -3.45 -2.55 -6.99
C HIS A 340 -4.28 -3.84 -7.06
N SER A 341 -4.55 -4.35 -8.26
CA SER A 341 -5.24 -5.63 -8.43
C SER A 341 -4.40 -6.78 -7.92
N ASP A 342 -3.09 -6.73 -8.15
CA ASP A 342 -2.13 -7.75 -7.73
C ASP A 342 -1.99 -7.77 -6.21
N LYS A 343 -1.97 -6.60 -5.56
CA LYS A 343 -1.99 -6.51 -4.10
C LYS A 343 -3.26 -7.14 -3.51
N LYS A 344 -4.44 -6.84 -4.06
CA LYS A 344 -5.70 -7.46 -3.62
C LYS A 344 -5.69 -8.98 -3.84
N GLN A 345 -5.17 -9.42 -4.98
CA GLN A 345 -5.04 -10.83 -5.31
C GLN A 345 -4.09 -11.55 -4.34
N LEU A 346 -2.96 -10.93 -4.00
CA LEU A 346 -1.99 -11.43 -3.02
C LEU A 346 -2.60 -11.54 -1.62
N GLU A 347 -3.30 -10.51 -1.16
CA GLU A 347 -4.02 -10.53 0.14
C GLU A 347 -5.04 -11.68 0.19
N LYS A 348 -5.75 -11.94 -0.91
CA LYS A 348 -6.67 -13.08 -0.99
C LYS A 348 -5.93 -14.42 -0.92
N TYR A 349 -4.83 -14.59 -1.65
CA TYR A 349 -4.09 -15.85 -1.66
C TYR A 349 -3.44 -16.16 -0.31
N ARG A 350 -2.98 -15.14 0.42
CA ARG A 350 -2.45 -15.32 1.78
C ARG A 350 -3.44 -15.93 2.76
N LYS A 351 -4.73 -15.65 2.58
CA LYS A 351 -5.80 -16.26 3.41
C LYS A 351 -6.04 -17.73 3.08
N LEU A 352 -5.55 -18.20 1.93
CA LEU A 352 -5.83 -19.53 1.38
C LEU A 352 -4.63 -20.47 1.47
N SER A 353 -3.40 -19.94 1.45
CA SER A 353 -2.19 -20.76 1.48
C SER A 353 -0.99 -20.02 2.08
N ASN A 354 -0.23 -20.73 2.90
CA ASN A 354 1.04 -20.26 3.47
C ASN A 354 2.21 -20.32 2.46
N LYS A 355 2.02 -20.94 1.29
CA LYS A 355 3.04 -21.08 0.24
C LYS A 355 3.12 -19.86 -0.71
N VAL A 356 2.46 -18.75 -0.36
CA VAL A 356 2.35 -17.54 -1.20
C VAL A 356 3.45 -16.53 -0.84
N PRO A 357 4.05 -15.83 -1.83
CA PRO A 357 5.11 -14.86 -1.55
C PRO A 357 4.74 -13.76 -0.53
N ARG A 358 5.71 -13.38 0.32
CA ARG A 358 5.53 -12.35 1.34
C ARG A 358 5.65 -10.93 0.80
N LYS A 359 6.34 -10.71 -0.32
CA LYS A 359 6.41 -9.39 -0.96
C LYS A 359 5.56 -9.36 -2.23
N LEU A 360 5.01 -8.18 -2.52
CA LEU A 360 4.24 -7.95 -3.75
C LEU A 360 5.13 -8.13 -4.98
N GLU A 361 6.37 -7.67 -4.90
CA GLU A 361 7.35 -7.77 -5.96
C GLU A 361 7.64 -9.22 -6.34
N ASP A 362 7.89 -10.10 -5.36
CA ASP A 362 8.06 -11.54 -5.58
C ASP A 362 6.82 -12.15 -6.26
N PHE A 363 5.61 -11.78 -5.80
CA PHE A 363 4.36 -12.24 -6.39
C PHE A 363 4.23 -11.79 -7.86
N GLN A 364 4.55 -10.54 -8.15
CA GLN A 364 4.49 -10.00 -9.51
C GLN A 364 5.58 -10.58 -10.41
N ASN A 365 6.79 -10.80 -9.89
CA ASN A 365 7.87 -11.47 -10.60
C ASN A 365 7.42 -12.86 -11.05
N ILE A 366 6.88 -13.68 -10.15
CA ILE A 366 6.41 -15.01 -10.52
C ILE A 366 5.21 -14.92 -11.50
N LYS A 367 4.27 -13.99 -11.28
CA LYS A 367 3.08 -13.82 -12.12
C LYS A 367 3.41 -13.43 -13.57
N TYR A 368 4.36 -12.52 -13.78
CA TYR A 368 4.64 -11.95 -15.10
C TYR A 368 5.93 -12.48 -15.76
N ASN A 369 6.90 -12.98 -14.99
CA ASN A 369 8.15 -13.56 -15.52
C ASN A 369 8.12 -15.10 -15.56
N GLU A 370 7.41 -15.78 -14.66
CA GLU A 370 7.44 -17.26 -14.51
C GLU A 370 6.09 -17.93 -14.86
N SER A 371 5.44 -17.43 -15.92
CA SER A 371 4.03 -17.66 -16.29
C SER A 371 3.56 -19.12 -16.38
N ARG A 372 4.45 -20.11 -16.52
CA ARG A 372 4.09 -21.53 -16.73
C ARG A 372 3.88 -22.33 -15.44
N ARG A 373 4.48 -21.94 -14.31
CA ARG A 373 4.51 -22.79 -13.10
C ARG A 373 3.48 -22.40 -12.04
N MET A 374 3.20 -21.10 -11.88
CA MET A 374 2.33 -20.60 -10.81
C MET A 374 0.85 -20.42 -11.23
N ASN A 375 0.57 -20.16 -12.52
CA ASN A 375 -0.82 -20.09 -12.99
C ASN A 375 -1.57 -21.41 -12.74
N LEU A 376 -0.92 -22.57 -12.94
CA LEU A 376 -1.50 -23.88 -12.64
C LEU A 376 -1.74 -24.09 -11.14
N GLN A 377 -0.78 -23.78 -10.26
CA GLN A 377 -0.93 -24.02 -8.81
C GLN A 377 -1.93 -23.06 -8.13
N LEU A 378 -1.97 -21.77 -8.52
CA LEU A 378 -2.89 -20.79 -7.92
C LEU A 378 -4.30 -20.83 -8.51
N LEU A 379 -4.48 -21.28 -9.76
CA LEU A 379 -5.81 -21.54 -10.32
C LEU A 379 -6.37 -22.87 -9.79
N ALA A 380 -5.55 -23.93 -9.74
CA ALA A 380 -5.97 -25.23 -9.21
C ALA A 380 -6.42 -25.14 -7.75
N SER A 381 -5.69 -24.42 -6.89
CA SER A 381 -6.11 -24.21 -5.48
C SER A 381 -7.42 -23.43 -5.36
N LYS A 382 -7.67 -22.42 -6.21
CA LYS A 382 -8.92 -21.66 -6.22
C LYS A 382 -10.13 -22.51 -6.65
N ASP A 383 -9.94 -23.44 -7.59
CA ASP A 383 -11.01 -24.33 -8.04
C ASP A 383 -11.26 -25.47 -7.04
N LEU A 384 -10.23 -25.96 -6.34
CA LEU A 384 -10.37 -26.93 -5.25
C LEU A 384 -11.22 -26.39 -4.09
N LEU A 385 -10.98 -25.15 -3.68
CA LEU A 385 -11.68 -24.49 -2.57
C LEU A 385 -13.18 -24.29 -2.83
N LYS A 386 -13.62 -24.28 -4.09
CA LYS A 386 -15.03 -24.17 -4.47
C LYS A 386 -15.74 -25.53 -4.56
N GLN A 387 -14.99 -26.62 -4.58
CA GLN A 387 -15.53 -27.96 -4.73
C GLN A 387 -15.98 -28.49 -3.36
N THR A 388 -17.11 -29.20 -3.36
CA THR A 388 -17.55 -30.01 -2.23
C THR A 388 -16.61 -31.19 -2.01
N ASP A 389 -16.58 -31.75 -0.79
CA ASP A 389 -15.67 -32.85 -0.45
C ASP A 389 -15.90 -34.08 -1.37
N LYS A 390 -17.15 -34.32 -1.77
CA LYS A 390 -17.53 -35.36 -2.73
C LYS A 390 -16.95 -35.13 -4.13
N GLN A 391 -16.86 -33.87 -4.57
CA GLN A 391 -16.26 -33.52 -5.86
C GLN A 391 -14.74 -33.70 -5.83
N ILE A 392 -14.08 -33.31 -4.73
CA ILE A 392 -12.64 -33.50 -4.53
C ILE A 392 -12.31 -34.99 -4.50
N ALA A 393 -13.05 -35.80 -3.74
CA ALA A 393 -12.90 -37.26 -3.69
C ALA A 393 -13.08 -37.93 -5.07
N LYS A 394 -14.04 -37.45 -5.88
CA LYS A 394 -14.23 -37.93 -7.26
C LYS A 394 -13.04 -37.56 -8.15
N GLY A 395 -12.47 -36.36 -7.96
CA GLY A 395 -11.26 -35.91 -8.64
C GLY A 395 -10.05 -36.80 -8.34
N ILE A 396 -9.84 -37.14 -7.06
CA ILE A 396 -8.79 -38.07 -6.62
C ILE A 396 -8.93 -39.43 -7.33
N LYS A 397 -10.14 -40.04 -7.29
CA LYS A 397 -10.40 -41.32 -7.96
C LYS A 397 -10.15 -41.27 -9.48
N SER A 398 -10.51 -40.16 -10.11
CA SER A 398 -10.24 -39.94 -11.55
C SER A 398 -8.74 -39.86 -11.83
N ASN A 399 -7.98 -39.12 -11.01
CA ASN A 399 -6.53 -38.97 -11.18
C ASN A 399 -5.80 -40.31 -10.95
N ILE A 400 -6.20 -41.10 -9.95
CA ILE A 400 -5.65 -42.46 -9.72
C ILE A 400 -5.84 -43.32 -10.97
N LYS A 401 -7.04 -43.33 -11.56
CA LYS A 401 -7.32 -44.07 -12.80
C LYS A 401 -6.47 -43.60 -13.98
N GLN A 402 -6.19 -42.29 -14.08
CA GLN A 402 -5.30 -41.75 -15.11
C GLN A 402 -3.85 -42.17 -14.88
N ILE A 403 -3.38 -42.21 -13.63
CA ILE A 403 -2.05 -42.72 -13.28
C ILE A 403 -1.91 -44.17 -13.70
N GLU A 404 -2.87 -45.04 -13.36
CA GLU A 404 -2.86 -46.45 -13.77
C GLU A 404 -2.79 -46.59 -15.30
N LYS A 405 -3.61 -45.82 -16.03
CA LYS A 405 -3.61 -45.82 -17.49
C LYS A 405 -2.26 -45.38 -18.07
N HIS A 406 -1.64 -44.33 -17.54
CA HIS A 406 -0.35 -43.84 -18.04
C HIS A 406 0.82 -44.74 -17.61
N LYS A 407 0.76 -45.38 -16.44
CA LYS A 407 1.70 -46.45 -16.05
C LYS A 407 1.61 -47.63 -17.02
N ALA A 408 0.40 -48.03 -17.42
CA ALA A 408 0.20 -49.08 -18.43
C ALA A 408 0.75 -48.67 -19.82
N LYS A 409 0.57 -47.41 -20.24
CA LYS A 409 1.20 -46.88 -21.47
C LYS A 409 2.72 -46.91 -21.40
N VAL A 410 3.32 -46.56 -20.26
CA VAL A 410 4.78 -46.59 -20.08
C VAL A 410 5.32 -48.03 -20.12
N LEU A 411 4.58 -48.99 -19.56
CA LEU A 411 4.99 -50.40 -19.52
C LEU A 411 4.79 -51.10 -20.87
N ASN A 412 3.66 -50.84 -21.54
CA ASN A 412 3.30 -51.47 -22.82
C ASN A 412 2.83 -50.44 -23.86
N PRO A 413 3.72 -49.57 -24.38
CA PRO A 413 3.33 -48.48 -25.26
C PRO A 413 2.59 -48.92 -26.53
N HIS A 414 3.01 -50.04 -27.12
CA HIS A 414 2.48 -50.60 -28.37
C HIS A 414 1.01 -51.05 -28.28
N LEU A 415 0.48 -51.31 -27.08
CA LEU A 415 -0.93 -51.65 -26.88
C LEU A 415 -1.85 -50.42 -26.93
N PHE A 416 -1.29 -49.22 -26.75
CA PHE A 416 -2.03 -47.96 -26.71
C PHE A 416 -1.75 -47.07 -27.91
N ASP A 417 -0.65 -47.31 -28.60
CA ASP A 417 -0.32 -46.71 -29.88
C ASP A 417 0.21 -47.81 -30.82
N PRO A 418 -0.61 -48.30 -31.77
CA PRO A 418 -0.23 -49.37 -32.70
C PRO A 418 0.97 -49.02 -33.59
N GLU A 419 1.24 -47.74 -33.82
CA GLU A 419 2.37 -47.27 -34.63
C GLU A 419 3.64 -47.05 -33.79
N PHE A 420 3.58 -47.26 -32.47
CA PHE A 420 4.68 -46.99 -31.55
C PHE A 420 5.99 -47.64 -31.98
N ASN A 421 5.92 -48.88 -32.49
CA ASN A 421 7.10 -49.63 -32.92
C ASN A 421 7.75 -49.05 -34.19
N ASN A 422 6.98 -48.35 -35.02
CA ASN A 422 7.43 -47.73 -36.27
C ASN A 422 8.09 -46.36 -36.07
N TYR A 423 7.99 -45.79 -34.86
CA TYR A 423 8.61 -44.51 -34.54
C TYR A 423 10.13 -44.61 -34.34
N THR A 424 10.82 -43.47 -34.57
CA THR A 424 12.24 -43.31 -34.22
C THR A 424 12.45 -43.40 -32.71
N ASP A 425 13.63 -43.87 -32.28
CA ASP A 425 13.95 -44.05 -30.85
C ASP A 425 13.80 -42.75 -30.05
N LYS A 426 14.21 -41.61 -30.62
CA LYS A 426 14.03 -40.28 -30.02
C LYS A 426 12.55 -39.94 -29.78
N HIS A 427 11.67 -40.37 -30.68
CA HIS A 427 10.23 -40.13 -30.56
C HIS A 427 9.59 -41.07 -29.52
N LYS A 428 9.98 -42.35 -29.50
CA LYS A 428 9.59 -43.32 -28.47
C LYS A 428 9.98 -42.84 -27.07
N GLU A 429 11.21 -42.39 -26.89
CA GLU A 429 11.69 -41.81 -25.62
C GLU A 429 10.92 -40.53 -25.24
N GLY A 430 10.60 -39.68 -26.23
CA GLY A 430 9.81 -38.48 -26.04
C GLY A 430 8.41 -38.78 -25.49
N LEU A 431 7.71 -39.76 -26.06
CA LEU A 431 6.40 -40.24 -25.63
C LEU A 431 6.42 -40.80 -24.21
N VAL A 432 7.38 -41.67 -23.91
CA VAL A 432 7.52 -42.24 -22.56
C VAL A 432 7.83 -41.14 -21.53
N ARG A 433 8.68 -40.17 -21.88
CA ARG A 433 8.99 -39.02 -21.02
C ARG A 433 7.76 -38.15 -20.78
N HIS A 434 6.94 -37.95 -21.80
CA HIS A 434 5.69 -37.21 -21.70
C HIS A 434 4.72 -37.90 -20.73
N TRP A 435 4.44 -39.20 -20.89
CA TRP A 435 3.56 -39.94 -19.99
C TRP A 435 4.07 -39.96 -18.54
N LYS A 436 5.38 -40.13 -18.33
CA LYS A 436 5.98 -40.00 -16.99
C LYS A 436 5.78 -38.63 -16.36
N LYS A 437 5.79 -37.56 -17.17
CA LYS A 437 5.52 -36.20 -16.70
C LYS A 437 4.04 -36.00 -16.34
N GLU A 438 3.13 -36.59 -17.10
CA GLU A 438 1.70 -36.57 -16.80
C GLU A 438 1.39 -37.32 -15.49
N ILE A 439 2.00 -38.49 -15.26
CA ILE A 439 1.89 -39.23 -13.99
C ILE A 439 2.25 -38.33 -12.81
N LYS A 440 3.42 -37.68 -12.84
CA LYS A 440 3.86 -36.75 -11.78
C LYS A 440 2.89 -35.60 -11.56
N THR A 441 2.20 -35.16 -12.62
CA THR A 441 1.21 -34.07 -12.53
C THR A 441 -0.06 -34.57 -11.83
N PHE A 442 -0.53 -35.77 -12.14
CA PHE A 442 -1.69 -36.38 -11.47
C PHE A 442 -1.39 -36.71 -10.00
N GLU A 443 -0.20 -37.22 -9.68
CA GLU A 443 0.24 -37.49 -8.30
C GLU A 443 0.20 -36.22 -7.46
N LYS A 444 0.74 -35.12 -7.98
CA LYS A 444 0.70 -33.83 -7.32
C LYS A 444 -0.73 -33.30 -7.10
N ASN A 445 -1.61 -33.46 -8.08
CA ASN A 445 -3.01 -33.04 -7.93
C ASN A 445 -3.74 -33.85 -6.84
N ILE A 446 -3.39 -35.13 -6.66
CA ILE A 446 -3.91 -35.97 -5.57
C ILE A 446 -3.40 -35.45 -4.23
N GLU A 447 -2.10 -35.19 -4.10
CA GLU A 447 -1.48 -34.64 -2.89
C GLU A 447 -2.16 -33.32 -2.47
N ASP A 448 -2.32 -32.38 -3.40
CA ASP A 448 -2.99 -31.09 -3.16
C ASP A 448 -4.46 -31.29 -2.73
N SER A 449 -5.16 -32.30 -3.27
CA SER A 449 -6.55 -32.64 -2.91
C SER A 449 -6.68 -33.30 -1.54
N ILE A 450 -5.71 -34.13 -1.16
CA ILE A 450 -5.65 -34.76 0.16
C ILE A 450 -5.37 -33.69 1.22
N GLU A 451 -4.38 -32.81 1.01
CA GLU A 451 -4.03 -31.72 1.95
C GLU A 451 -5.26 -30.81 2.24
N GLU A 452 -6.09 -30.57 1.22
CA GLU A 452 -7.32 -29.78 1.37
C GLU A 452 -8.42 -30.52 2.14
N LEU A 453 -8.63 -31.82 1.89
CA LEU A 453 -9.61 -32.61 2.64
C LEU A 453 -9.22 -32.78 4.11
N GLU A 454 -7.93 -32.89 4.42
CA GLU A 454 -7.42 -32.91 5.79
C GLU A 454 -7.71 -31.60 6.53
N LYS A 455 -7.53 -30.44 5.86
CA LYS A 455 -7.88 -29.14 6.44
C LYS A 455 -9.37 -29.01 6.75
N ARG A 456 -10.22 -29.74 6.01
CA ARG A 456 -11.67 -29.79 6.23
C ARG A 456 -12.08 -30.83 7.28
N GLY A 457 -11.13 -31.58 7.85
CA GLY A 457 -11.40 -32.62 8.85
C GLY A 457 -12.00 -33.91 8.26
N VAL A 458 -11.84 -34.15 6.95
CA VAL A 458 -12.32 -35.37 6.29
C VAL A 458 -11.26 -36.46 6.42
N ASP A 459 -11.67 -37.70 6.71
CA ASP A 459 -10.77 -38.85 6.72
C ASP A 459 -10.31 -39.18 5.29
N VAL A 460 -8.99 -39.16 5.09
CA VAL A 460 -8.31 -39.40 3.80
C VAL A 460 -7.49 -40.70 3.80
N SER A 461 -7.65 -41.54 4.84
CA SER A 461 -6.93 -42.81 5.00
C SER A 461 -7.02 -43.73 3.76
N GLU A 462 -8.16 -43.70 3.04
CA GLU A 462 -8.41 -44.46 1.80
C GLU A 462 -7.40 -44.15 0.68
N TRP A 463 -6.82 -42.93 0.65
CA TRP A 463 -6.01 -42.45 -0.49
C TRP A 463 -4.54 -42.26 -0.19
N LYS A 464 -4.11 -42.29 1.09
CA LYS A 464 -2.69 -42.13 1.46
C LYS A 464 -1.80 -43.32 1.08
N ASN A 465 -2.40 -44.46 0.74
CA ASN A 465 -1.69 -45.74 0.50
C ASN A 465 -1.81 -46.27 -0.95
N LYS A 466 -2.25 -45.46 -1.91
CA LYS A 466 -2.44 -45.81 -3.33
C LYS A 466 -1.65 -44.86 -4.23
#